data_AF-A0A811PBN6-F1
#
_entry.id   AF-A0A811PBN6-F1
#
_cell.length_a   1.000
_cell.length_b   1.000
_cell.length_c   1.000
_cell.angle_alpha   90.00
_cell.angle_beta   90.00
_cell.angle_gamma   90.00
#
_symmetry.space_group_name_H-M   'P 1'
#
loop_
_entity.id
_entity.type
_entity.pdbx_description
1 polymer ?
#
loop_
_entity_poly.entity_id
_entity_poly.type
_entity_poly.pdbx_seq_one_letter_code
_entity_poly.pdbx_strand_id
1 'polypeptide(L)' 'MAAAERLRSVPFDVDVEVPVRLQLGKVRTWAVPVRAHCTVAVDRLAADAKVVSRSCDVKVHLLSWGN' A
#
# COMPACT_ATOMS: atom_id res chain seq x y z
N MET A 1 -2.28 -21.08 17.06
CA MET A 1 -3.27 -20.35 17.87
C MET A 1 -3.51 -19.00 17.20
N ALA A 2 -4.67 -18.79 16.58
CA ALA A 2 -5.22 -17.47 16.30
C ALA A 2 -6.72 -17.67 16.09
N ALA A 3 -7.48 -17.43 17.17
CA ALA A 3 -8.92 -17.33 17.09
C ALA A 3 -9.23 -16.08 16.26
N ALA A 4 -9.68 -16.26 15.02
CA ALA A 4 -10.29 -15.16 14.27
C ALA A 4 -11.68 -14.93 14.87
N GLU A 5 -11.73 -13.97 15.79
CA GLU A 5 -12.95 -13.45 16.38
C GLU A 5 -14.01 -13.15 15.32
N ARG A 6 -15.22 -13.61 15.61
CA ARG A 6 -16.41 -13.59 14.75
C ARG A 6 -17.04 -12.20 14.66
N LEU A 7 -16.30 -11.23 14.15
CA LEU A 7 -16.86 -10.04 13.51
C LEU A 7 -16.66 -10.26 12.02
N ARG A 8 -17.72 -10.14 11.20
CA ARG A 8 -17.69 -10.35 9.75
C ARG A 8 -16.81 -9.28 9.08
N SER A 9 -15.51 -9.33 9.27
CA SER A 9 -14.57 -8.46 8.61
C SER A 9 -14.45 -8.90 7.16
N VAL A 10 -14.64 -7.96 6.25
CA VAL A 10 -14.50 -8.18 4.81
C VAL A 10 -13.14 -7.64 4.40
N PRO A 11 -12.15 -8.50 4.13
CA PRO A 11 -10.88 -8.07 3.57
C PRO A 11 -11.05 -7.69 2.09
N PHE A 12 -10.38 -6.63 1.66
CA PHE A 12 -10.18 -6.31 0.25
C PHE A 12 -8.81 -5.67 0.03
N ASP A 13 -8.25 -5.91 -1.15
CA ASP A 13 -6.93 -5.42 -1.53
C ASP A 13 -7.03 -4.11 -2.31
N VAL A 14 -6.12 -3.19 -2.01
CA VAL A 14 -6.01 -1.87 -2.61
C VAL A 14 -4.60 -1.68 -3.13
N ASP A 15 -4.47 -1.63 -4.45
CA ASP A 15 -3.23 -1.33 -5.14
C ASP A 15 -3.18 0.14 -5.55
N VAL A 16 -2.12 0.84 -5.14
CA VAL A 16 -1.88 2.24 -5.47
C VAL A 16 -0.48 2.40 -6.03
N GLU A 17 -0.37 2.90 -7.26
CA GLU A 17 0.90 3.25 -7.89
C GLU A 17 1.02 4.77 -7.98
N VAL A 18 2.04 5.34 -7.33
CA VAL A 18 2.28 6.79 -7.32
C VAL A 18 3.72 7.08 -7.75
N PRO A 19 3.92 7.94 -8.76
CA PRO A 19 5.26 8.42 -9.10
C PRO A 19 5.71 9.47 -8.08
N VAL A 20 6.80 9.20 -7.38
CA VAL A 20 7.41 10.15 -6.44
C VAL A 20 8.70 10.74 -7.02
N ARG A 21 8.98 11.99 -6.65
CA ARG A 21 10.26 12.63 -6.99
C ARG A 21 11.22 12.39 -5.84
N LEU A 22 12.34 11.74 -6.11
CA LEU A 22 13.38 11.51 -5.12
C LEU A 22 14.54 12.48 -5.38
N GLN A 23 15.17 12.95 -4.30
CA GLN A 23 16.38 13.74 -4.36
C GLN A 23 17.48 12.92 -3.70
N LEU A 24 18.47 12.50 -4.48
CA LEU A 24 19.61 11.72 -4.01
C LEU A 24 20.86 12.60 -4.10
N GLY A 25 21.20 13.25 -2.98
CA GLY A 25 22.27 14.25 -2.94
C GLY A 25 21.95 15.46 -3.84
N LYS A 26 22.83 15.77 -4.80
CA LYS A 26 22.64 16.85 -5.79
C LYS A 26 21.91 16.40 -7.05
N VAL A 27 21.67 15.09 -7.22
CA VAL A 27 20.99 14.55 -8.40
C VAL A 27 19.50 14.47 -8.10
N ARG A 28 18.72 15.17 -8.92
CA ARG A 28 17.25 15.09 -8.87
C ARG A 28 16.83 13.91 -9.74
N THR A 29 16.43 12.81 -9.11
CA THR A 29 15.90 11.65 -9.83
C THR A 29 14.43 11.89 -10.15
N TRP A 30 14.08 11.71 -11.42
CA TRP A 30 12.74 11.97 -11.91
C TRP A 30 11.87 10.72 -11.79
N ALA A 31 10.66 10.91 -11.24
CA ALA A 31 9.54 9.97 -11.20
C ALA A 31 9.92 8.50 -10.93
N VAL A 32 10.28 8.18 -9.68
CA VAL A 32 10.40 6.79 -9.22
C VAL A 32 9.00 6.25 -8.92
N PRO A 33 8.56 5.15 -9.54
CA PRO A 33 7.26 4.56 -9.25
C PRO A 33 7.29 3.83 -7.91
N VAL A 34 6.35 4.19 -7.03
CA VAL A 34 6.11 3.55 -5.75
C VAL A 34 4.78 2.82 -5.83
N ARG A 35 4.81 1.51 -5.58
CA ARG A 35 3.62 0.67 -5.53
C ARG A 35 3.34 0.33 -4.07
N ALA A 36 2.15 0.68 -3.59
CA ALA A 36 1.65 0.29 -2.29
C ALA A 36 0.51 -0.72 -2.49
N HIS A 37 0.71 -1.95 -2.02
CA HIS A 37 -0.33 -2.95 -1.93
C HIS A 37 -0.83 -2.97 -0.49
N CYS A 38 -2.10 -2.66 -0.26
CA CYS A 38 -2.68 -2.63 1.06
C CYS A 38 -3.84 -3.62 1.17
N THR A 39 -3.77 -4.53 2.13
CA THR A 39 -4.91 -5.35 2.52
C THR A 39 -5.66 -4.64 3.63
N VAL A 40 -6.90 -4.24 3.36
CA VAL A 40 -7.78 -3.51 4.30
C VAL A 40 -8.92 -4.42 4.68
N ALA A 41 -9.17 -4.59 5.98
CA ALA A 41 -10.38 -5.22 6.44
C ALA A 41 -11.34 -4.16 6.96
N VAL A 42 -12.60 -4.25 6.53
CA VAL A 42 -13.69 -3.38 6.98
C VAL A 42 -14.76 -4.19 7.71
N ASP A 43 -15.56 -3.52 8.54
CA ASP A 43 -16.68 -4.12 9.25
C ASP A 43 -17.85 -4.53 8.33
N ARG A 44 -18.00 -3.87 7.18
CA ARG A 44 -19.00 -4.16 6.12
C ARG A 44 -18.56 -3.59 4.78
N LEU A 45 -19.11 -4.08 3.67
CA LEU A 45 -18.81 -3.55 2.33
C LEU A 45 -19.81 -2.43 1.97
N ALA A 46 -19.58 -1.23 2.51
CA ALA A 46 -20.37 -0.03 2.25
C ALA A 46 -19.47 1.22 2.20
N ALA A 47 -19.94 2.31 1.57
CA ALA A 47 -19.15 3.54 1.48
C ALA A 47 -18.86 4.18 2.85
N ASP A 48 -19.72 3.92 3.85
CA ASP A 48 -19.63 4.38 5.24
C ASP A 48 -19.10 3.29 6.19
N ALA A 49 -18.34 2.33 5.65
CA ALA A 49 -17.72 1.26 6.42
C ALA A 49 -16.54 1.76 7.26
N LYS A 50 -16.33 1.10 8.40
CA LYS A 50 -15.21 1.35 9.29
C LYS A 50 -14.07 0.39 8.98
N VAL A 51 -12.86 0.93 8.86
CA VAL A 51 -11.64 0.14 8.73
C VAL A 51 -11.32 -0.50 10.08
N VAL A 52 -11.36 -1.84 10.14
CA VAL A 52 -11.03 -2.61 11.35
C VAL A 52 -9.57 -3.02 11.38
N SER A 53 -8.95 -3.25 10.22
CA SER A 53 -7.51 -3.48 10.13
C SER A 53 -6.96 -3.02 8.78
N ARG A 54 -5.66 -2.71 8.76
CA ARG A 54 -4.94 -2.29 7.56
C ARG A 54 -3.50 -2.81 7.63
N SER A 55 -3.08 -3.50 6.59
CA SER A 55 -1.68 -3.85 6.32
C SER A 55 -1.28 -3.25 4.98
N CYS A 56 -0.08 -2.70 4.87
CA CYS A 56 0.42 -2.11 3.62
C CYS A 56 1.87 -2.52 3.37
N ASP A 57 2.10 -3.06 2.18
CA ASP A 57 3.40 -3.42 1.65
C ASP A 57 3.79 -2.41 0.58
N VAL A 58 4.87 -1.67 0.82
CA VAL A 58 5.36 -0.66 -0.12
C VAL A 58 6.57 -1.20 -0.86
N LYS A 59 6.46 -1.25 -2.19
CA LYS A 59 7.51 -1.63 -3.11
C LYS A 59 7.97 -0.40 -3.89
N VAL A 60 9.25 -0.10 -3.79
CA VAL A 60 9.89 0.96 -4.58
C VAL A 60 10.65 0.30 -5.70
N HIS A 61 10.25 0.58 -6.95
CA HIS A 61 11.03 0.14 -8.10
C HIS A 61 12.10 1.20 -8.39
N LEU A 62 13.24 1.05 -7.71
CA LEU A 62 14.45 1.77 -8.10
C LEU A 62 14.93 1.17 -9.41
N LEU A 63 14.65 1.84 -10.53
CA LEU A 63 15.29 1.54 -11.81
C LEU A 63 16.80 1.61 -11.56
N SER A 64 17.45 0.45 -11.57
CA SER A 64 18.89 0.32 -11.37
C SER A 64 19.60 1.25 -12.34
N TRP A 65 20.32 2.23 -11.80
CA TRP A 65 21.23 3.05 -12.59
C TRP A 65 22.41 2.16 -12.99
N GLY A 66 22.30 1.58 -14.18
CA GLY A 66 23.39 0.89 -14.86
C GLY A 66 23.89 1.76 -16.00
N ASN A 67 25.07 2.35 -15.82
CA ASN A 67 26.24 2.34 -16.70
C ASN A 67 27.16 3.52 -16.36
#